data_AF-A0A7Y5C0E7-F1
#
_entry.id   AF-A0A7Y5C0E7-F1
#
_cell.length_a   1.000
_cell.length_b   1.000
_cell.length_c   1.000
_cell.angle_alpha   90.00
_cell.angle_beta   90.00
_cell.angle_gamma   90.00
#
_symmetry.space_group_name_H-M   'P 1'
#
loop_
_entity.id
_entity.type
_entity.pdbx_description
1 polymer ?
#
loop_
_entity_poly.entity_id
_entity_poly.type
_entity_poly.pdbx_seq_one_letter_code
_entity_poly.pdbx_strand_id
1 'polypeptide(L)'
;LRWAMVQAARHARTCHPKWKREVERLEPRLGRNKATVAIARKLLVVVWHVLTKAAADRFAEPQKVANSFFALAHRLRARNLPDGLSALAFTRQQLDWLGIGQALTHIPWGSKTFKLPPSSLK
;
A
#
# COMPACT_ATOMS: atom_id res chain seq x y z
N LEU A 1 -5.47 9.58 15.31
CA LEU A 1 -5.81 8.52 14.33
C LEU A 1 -7.07 8.83 13.48
N ARG A 2 -8.20 9.20 14.10
CA ARG A 2 -9.48 9.44 13.39
C ARG A 2 -9.38 10.39 12.20
N TRP A 3 -8.76 11.56 12.38
CA TRP A 3 -8.60 12.56 11.32
C TRP A 3 -7.78 12.03 10.13
N ALA A 4 -6.65 11.36 10.41
CA ALA A 4 -5.79 10.78 9.38
C ALA A 4 -6.54 9.74 8.53
N MET A 5 -7.36 8.88 9.16
CA MET A 5 -8.16 7.89 8.43
C MET A 5 -9.26 8.53 7.57
N VAL A 6 -9.83 9.65 8.01
CA VAL A 6 -10.79 10.42 7.20
C VAL A 6 -10.11 11.05 5.98
N GLN A 7 -8.89 11.59 6.14
CA GLN A 7 -8.13 12.10 5.00
C GLN A 7 -7.74 10.99 4.02
N ALA A 8 -7.30 9.84 4.53
CA ALA A 8 -7.03 8.66 3.73
C ALA A 8 -8.28 8.20 2.96
N ALA A 9 -9.46 8.19 3.59
CA ALA A 9 -10.72 7.85 2.94
C ALA A 9 -11.11 8.84 1.83
N ARG A 10 -10.88 10.15 2.05
CA ARG A 10 -11.12 11.18 1.02
C ARG A 10 -10.21 10.96 -0.19
N HIS A 11 -8.93 10.67 0.03
CA HIS A 11 -7.99 10.39 -1.04
C HIS A 11 -8.31 9.07 -1.76
N ALA A 12 -8.62 8.01 -1.01
CA ALA A 12 -8.97 6.70 -1.54
C ALA A 12 -10.21 6.74 -2.45
N ARG A 13 -11.22 7.57 -2.11
CA ARG A 13 -12.39 7.79 -2.97
C ARG A 13 -12.02 8.36 -4.34
N THR A 14 -11.00 9.21 -4.41
CA THR A 14 -10.57 9.83 -5.67
C THR A 14 -9.69 8.89 -6.48
N CYS A 15 -8.78 8.18 -5.82
CA CYS A 15 -7.73 7.40 -6.50
C CYS A 15 -8.12 5.96 -6.83
N HIS A 16 -9.07 5.36 -6.10
CA HIS A 16 -9.34 3.93 -6.21
C HIS A 16 -10.80 3.63 -6.62
N PRO A 17 -11.02 2.96 -7.77
CA PRO A 17 -12.36 2.75 -8.33
C PRO A 17 -13.29 1.94 -7.43
N LYS A 18 -12.76 0.93 -6.71
CA LYS A 18 -13.52 0.16 -5.70
C LYS A 18 -14.13 1.06 -4.62
N TRP A 19 -13.32 1.92 -4.00
CA TRP A 19 -13.76 2.76 -2.90
C TRP A 19 -14.69 3.87 -3.37
N LYS A 20 -14.52 4.37 -4.60
CA LYS A 20 -15.47 5.26 -5.24
C LYS A 20 -16.87 4.63 -5.35
N ARG A 21 -16.96 3.42 -5.91
CA ARG A 21 -18.23 2.67 -6.04
C ARG A 21 -18.87 2.38 -4.68
N GLU A 22 -18.07 2.04 -3.67
CA GLU A 22 -18.56 1.83 -2.31
C GLU A 22 -19.14 3.11 -1.69
N VAL A 23 -18.52 4.28 -1.95
CA VAL A 23 -19.08 5.57 -1.50
C VAL A 23 -20.37 5.88 -2.23
N GLU A 24 -20.40 5.77 -3.56
CA GLU A 24 -21.58 6.04 -4.38
C GLU A 24 -22.78 5.17 -3.96
N ARG A 25 -22.53 3.92 -3.57
CA ARG A 25 -23.57 3.02 -3.02
C ARG A 25 -24.10 3.48 -1.65
N LEU A 26 -23.25 4.06 -0.81
CA LEU A 26 -23.59 4.44 0.57
C LEU A 26 -24.11 5.87 0.69
N GLU A 27 -23.71 6.77 -0.21
CA GLU A 27 -24.06 8.18 -0.24
C GLU A 27 -25.58 8.45 -0.22
N PRO A 28 -26.44 7.78 -1.02
CA PRO A 28 -27.87 8.06 -1.02
C PRO A 28 -28.58 7.65 0.27
N ARG A 29 -28.02 6.71 1.05
CA ARG A 29 -28.66 6.19 2.28
C ARG A 29 -28.21 6.90 3.56
N LEU A 30 -26.98 7.41 3.57
CA LEU A 30 -26.32 7.88 4.80
C LEU A 30 -25.90 9.35 4.73
N GLY A 31 -25.79 9.92 3.53
CA GLY A 31 -25.19 11.22 3.29
C GLY A 31 -23.67 11.19 3.28
N ARG A 32 -23.07 12.16 2.58
CA ARG A 32 -21.63 12.23 2.23
C ARG A 32 -20.67 12.10 3.42
N ASN A 33 -20.99 12.75 4.54
CA ASN A 33 -20.13 12.73 5.74
C ASN A 33 -20.12 11.34 6.40
N LYS A 34 -21.28 10.71 6.55
CA LYS A 34 -21.38 9.36 7.15
C LYS A 34 -20.79 8.29 6.23
N ALA A 35 -20.96 8.42 4.92
CA ALA A 35 -20.32 7.55 3.94
C ALA A 35 -18.78 7.62 4.03
N THR A 36 -18.21 8.82 4.18
CA THR A 36 -16.75 9.00 4.34
C THR A 36 -16.23 8.31 5.60
N VAL A 37 -16.94 8.44 6.74
CA VAL A 37 -16.56 7.77 7.98
C VAL A 37 -16.67 6.25 7.88
N ALA A 38 -17.70 5.74 7.19
CA ALA A 38 -17.84 4.31 6.94
C ALA A 38 -16.67 3.74 6.12
N ILE A 39 -16.23 4.45 5.07
CA ILE A 39 -15.03 4.07 4.31
C ILE A 39 -13.78 4.13 5.18
N ALA A 40 -13.60 5.18 5.99
CA ALA A 40 -12.46 5.27 6.91
C ALA A 40 -12.39 4.07 7.87
N ARG A 41 -13.54 3.61 8.40
CA ARG A 41 -13.60 2.41 9.24
C ARG A 41 -13.24 1.14 8.46
N LYS A 42 -13.75 0.97 7.23
CA LYS A 42 -13.40 -0.18 6.37
C LYS A 42 -11.90 -0.19 6.03
N LEU A 43 -11.33 0.95 5.68
CA LEU A 43 -9.89 1.10 5.40
C LEU A 43 -9.05 0.74 6.63
N LEU A 44 -9.46 1.19 7.82
CA LEU A 44 -8.75 0.84 9.06
C LEU A 44 -8.74 -0.68 9.30
N VAL A 45 -9.86 -1.36 9.06
CA VAL A 45 -9.93 -2.83 9.18
C VAL A 45 -9.03 -3.51 8.16
N VAL A 46 -8.93 -2.99 6.93
CA VAL A 46 -8.01 -3.50 5.91
C VAL A 46 -6.56 -3.30 6.36
N VAL A 47 -6.19 -2.11 6.83
CA VAL A 47 -4.84 -1.82 7.34
C VAL A 47 -4.49 -2.75 8.50
N TRP A 48 -5.41 -2.93 9.45
CA TRP A 48 -5.19 -3.87 10.55
C TRP A 48 -5.01 -5.30 10.06
N HIS A 49 -5.80 -5.75 9.08
CA HIS A 49 -5.64 -7.09 8.50
C HIS A 49 -4.27 -7.27 7.83
N VAL A 50 -3.82 -6.29 7.05
CA VAL A 50 -2.51 -6.32 6.39
C VAL A 50 -1.38 -6.35 7.42
N LEU A 51 -1.46 -5.50 8.45
CA LEU A 51 -0.42 -5.41 9.48
C LEU A 51 -0.39 -6.62 10.43
N THR A 52 -1.56 -7.15 10.80
CA THR A 52 -1.67 -8.21 11.81
C THR A 52 -1.51 -9.59 11.21
N LYS A 53 -2.01 -9.82 9.99
CA LYS A 53 -1.96 -11.12 9.32
C LYS A 53 -0.84 -11.23 8.29
N ALA A 54 -0.04 -10.17 8.11
CA ALA A 54 1.01 -10.07 7.09
C ALA A 54 0.54 -10.51 5.69
N ALA A 55 -0.76 -10.32 5.39
CA ALA A 55 -1.38 -10.78 4.17
C ALA A 55 -1.65 -9.56 3.28
N ALA A 56 -1.16 -9.61 2.04
CA ALA A 56 -1.44 -8.56 1.08
C ALA A 56 -2.93 -8.38 0.81
N ASP A 57 -3.35 -7.13 0.60
CA ASP A 57 -4.70 -6.85 0.12
C ASP A 57 -4.90 -7.50 -1.26
N ARG A 58 -6.03 -8.19 -1.44
CA ARG A 58 -6.38 -8.92 -2.68
C ARG A 58 -6.36 -8.04 -3.92
N PHE A 59 -6.53 -6.73 -3.75
CA PHE A 59 -6.54 -5.73 -4.83
C PHE A 59 -5.24 -4.93 -4.92
N ALA A 60 -4.22 -5.28 -4.14
CA ALA A 60 -2.93 -4.62 -4.19
C ALA A 60 -2.22 -4.96 -5.51
N GLU A 61 -1.90 -3.93 -6.28
CA GLU A 61 -1.05 -4.07 -7.46
C GLU A 61 0.42 -4.16 -7.01
N PRO A 62 1.12 -5.30 -7.21
CA PRO A 62 2.43 -5.53 -6.63
C PRO A 62 3.46 -4.46 -7.00
N GLN A 63 3.37 -3.92 -8.22
CA GLN A 63 4.26 -2.88 -8.71
C GLN A 63 4.06 -1.54 -7.98
N LYS A 64 2.81 -1.13 -7.73
CA LYS A 64 2.51 0.10 -6.95
C LYS A 64 2.95 -0.03 -5.49
N VAL A 65 2.81 -1.23 -4.93
CA VAL A 65 3.29 -1.52 -3.57
C VAL A 65 4.82 -1.45 -3.52
N ALA A 66 5.50 -2.07 -4.49
CA ALA A 66 6.95 -2.03 -4.62
C ALA A 66 7.49 -0.59 -4.74
N ASN A 67 6.88 0.23 -5.61
CA ASN A 67 7.21 1.65 -5.76
C ASN A 67 7.01 2.42 -4.44
N SER A 68 5.94 2.12 -3.70
CA SER A 68 5.65 2.77 -2.41
C SER A 68 6.70 2.42 -1.35
N PHE A 69 7.13 1.15 -1.28
CA PHE A 69 8.22 0.76 -0.39
C PHE A 69 9.55 1.37 -0.81
N PHE A 70 9.81 1.49 -2.11
CA PHE A 70 11.04 2.12 -2.61
C PHE A 70 11.07 3.61 -2.28
N ALA A 71 9.94 4.30 -2.41
CA ALA A 71 9.75 5.67 -1.96
C ALA A 71 10.01 5.82 -0.46
N LEU A 72 9.51 4.88 0.34
CA LEU A 72 9.72 4.85 1.79
C LEU A 72 11.21 4.67 2.11
N ALA A 73 11.89 3.71 1.47
CA ALA A 73 13.32 3.49 1.66
C ALA A 73 14.14 4.75 1.36
N HIS A 74 13.79 5.48 0.29
CA HIS A 74 14.43 6.75 -0.03
C HIS A 74 14.16 7.83 1.03
N ARG A 75 12.93 7.93 1.55
CA ARG A 75 12.59 8.89 2.62
C ARG A 75 13.31 8.59 3.93
N LEU A 76 13.44 7.31 4.28
CA LEU A 76 14.18 6.88 5.46
C LEU A 76 15.69 7.11 5.32
N ARG A 77 16.19 7.31 4.08
CA ARG A 77 17.61 7.30 3.67
C ARG A 77 18.24 5.94 3.95
N ALA A 78 19.00 5.41 2.98
CA ALA A 78 19.65 4.09 3.06
C ALA A 78 20.47 3.85 4.34
N ARG A 79 20.95 4.90 5.00
CA ARG A 79 21.73 4.83 6.24
C ARG A 79 20.91 4.50 7.50
N ASN A 80 19.59 4.76 7.48
CA ASN A 80 18.68 4.43 8.58
C ASN A 80 17.83 3.20 8.27
N LEU A 81 18.12 2.49 7.18
CA LEU A 81 17.47 1.22 6.91
C LEU A 81 18.01 0.18 7.89
N PRO A 82 17.14 -0.72 8.40
CA PRO A 82 17.59 -1.82 9.24
C PRO A 82 18.69 -2.61 8.51
N ASP A 83 19.73 -2.99 9.26
CA ASP A 83 20.87 -3.80 8.83
C ASP A 83 21.72 -3.25 7.67
N GLY A 84 21.64 -1.93 7.39
CA GLY A 84 22.41 -1.32 6.29
C GLY A 84 21.95 -1.77 4.91
N LEU A 85 20.72 -2.28 4.80
CA LEU A 85 20.16 -2.79 3.56
C LEU A 85 20.07 -1.71 2.48
N SER A 86 20.32 -2.11 1.23
CA SER A 86 20.04 -1.25 0.08
C SER A 86 18.53 -1.04 -0.05
N ALA A 87 18.12 0.09 -0.65
CA ALA A 87 16.71 0.38 -0.87
C ALA A 87 15.98 -0.74 -1.63
N LEU A 88 16.66 -1.42 -2.57
CA LEU A 88 16.10 -2.55 -3.33
C LEU A 88 16.02 -3.85 -2.53
N ALA A 89 16.99 -4.11 -1.65
CA ALA A 89 16.93 -5.25 -0.76
C ALA A 89 15.79 -5.10 0.26
N PHE A 90 15.63 -3.89 0.80
CA PHE A 90 14.53 -3.56 1.69
C PHE A 90 13.17 -3.75 1.00
N THR A 91 12.97 -3.23 -0.21
CA THR A 91 11.70 -3.42 -0.91
C THR A 91 11.40 -4.89 -1.19
N ARG A 92 12.40 -5.68 -1.58
CA ARG A 92 12.20 -7.12 -1.78
C ARG A 92 11.80 -7.82 -0.48
N GLN A 93 12.49 -7.55 0.63
CA GLN A 93 12.16 -8.14 1.93
C GLN A 93 10.72 -7.82 2.36
N GLN A 94 10.25 -6.58 2.14
CA GLN A 94 8.87 -6.21 2.46
C GLN A 94 7.85 -6.89 1.53
N LEU A 95 8.17 -7.07 0.25
CA LEU A 95 7.32 -7.81 -0.69
C LEU A 95 7.23 -9.30 -0.33
N ASP A 96 8.36 -9.91 0.02
CA ASP A 96 8.43 -11.30 0.49
C ASP A 96 7.67 -11.47 1.82
N TRP A 97 7.78 -10.52 2.75
CA TRP A 97 7.00 -10.55 4.00
C TRP A 97 5.48 -10.51 3.75
N LEU A 98 5.03 -9.77 2.73
CA LEU A 98 3.62 -9.69 2.34
C LEU A 98 3.16 -10.85 1.45
N GLY A 99 4.07 -11.73 1.02
CA GLY A 99 3.76 -12.85 0.13
C GLY A 99 3.33 -12.42 -1.29
N ILE A 100 3.74 -11.24 -1.77
CA ILE A 100 3.34 -10.71 -3.09
C ILE A 100 4.53 -10.30 -3.94
N GLY A 101 4.33 -10.24 -5.27
CA GLY A 101 5.36 -9.72 -6.17
C GLY A 101 6.53 -10.67 -6.41
N GLN A 102 6.36 -11.97 -6.22
CA GLN A 102 7.36 -13.00 -6.55
C GLN A 102 7.78 -12.91 -8.03
N ALA A 103 6.80 -12.72 -8.93
CA ALA A 103 7.05 -12.51 -10.36
C ALA A 103 7.60 -11.11 -10.71
N LEU A 104 7.62 -10.17 -9.76
CA LEU A 104 8.10 -8.81 -10.00
C LEU A 104 9.64 -8.80 -10.00
N THR A 105 10.21 -8.62 -11.18
CA THR A 105 11.67 -8.55 -11.38
C THR A 105 12.19 -7.13 -11.52
N HIS A 106 11.33 -6.19 -11.93
CA HIS A 106 11.71 -4.81 -12.25
C HIS A 106 10.74 -3.81 -11.62
N ILE A 107 11.30 -2.71 -11.12
CA ILE A 107 10.59 -1.57 -10.56
C ILE A 107 10.87 -0.33 -11.43
N PRO A 108 9.84 0.29 -12.04
CA PRO A 108 9.99 1.58 -12.70
C PRO A 108 9.99 2.70 -11.67
N TRP A 109 11.04 3.52 -11.69
CA TRP A 109 11.20 4.65 -10.79
C TRP A 109 11.65 5.90 -11.55
N GLY A 110 10.73 6.84 -11.75
CA GLY A 110 10.95 7.99 -12.63
C GLY A 110 11.20 7.51 -14.06
N SER A 111 12.33 7.91 -14.64
CA SER A 111 12.77 7.48 -15.97
C SER A 111 13.64 6.21 -15.96
N LYS A 112 13.97 5.66 -14.78
CA LYS A 112 14.89 4.52 -14.66
C LYS A 112 14.16 3.27 -14.19
N THR A 113 14.61 2.11 -14.68
CA THR A 113 14.13 0.81 -14.23
C THR A 113 15.19 0.15 -13.36
N PHE A 114 14.82 -0.22 -12.14
CA PHE A 114 15.69 -0.91 -11.20
C PHE A 114 15.36 -2.40 -11.15
N LYS A 115 16.40 -3.24 -11.20
CA LYS A 115 16.27 -4.70 -11.05
C LYS A 115 16.18 -5.06 -9.58
N LEU A 116 15.16 -5.82 -9.20
CA LEU A 116 15.02 -6.35 -7.85
C LEU A 116 15.92 -7.59 -7.66
N PRO A 117 16.49 -7.79 -6.45
CA PRO A 117 17.12 -9.06 -6.09
C PRO A 117 16.10 -10.20 -6.19
N PRO A 118 16.50 -11.48 -6.31
CA PRO A 118 15.55 -12.61 -6.37
C PRO A 118 14.68 -12.70 -5.11
N SER A 119 13.45 -13.23 -5.22
CA SER A 119 12.59 -13.46 -4.06
C SER A 119 13.11 -14.60 -3.21
N SER A 120 12.98 -14.46 -1.89
CA SER A 120 13.33 -15.52 -0.93
C SER A 120 12.23 -16.56 -0.77
N LEU A 121 11.02 -16.25 -1.26
CA LEU A 121 9.91 -17.18 -1.34
C LEU A 121 10.10 -18.11 -2.56
N LYS A 122 10.15 -19.42 -2.29
CA LYS A 122 10.12 -20.49 -3.31
C LYS A 122 8.70 -20.77 -3.77
#